data_AF-A0A8H7GWF3-F1
#
_entry.id   AF-A0A8H7GWF3-F1
#
_cell.length_a   1.000
_cell.length_b   1.000
_cell.length_c   1.000
_cell.angle_alpha   90.00
_cell.angle_beta   90.00
_cell.angle_gamma   90.00
#
_symmetry.space_group_name_H-M   'P 1'
#
loop_
_entity.id
_entity.type
_entity.pdbx_description
1 polymer ?
#
loop_
_entity_poly.entity_id
_entity_poly.type
_entity_poly.pdbx_seq_one_letter_code
_entity_poly.pdbx_strand_id
1 'polypeptide(L)'
;MPVKKRLLIQAGSINDQNKTVPVNTGNFVDVTTDLGVFSVSVYIRNFDGSSKHRENSLYNALDETTLDGTTTTQESESEGQVQTELPNLRILIKFQPNADIKGSNLFFGNECSVPVKEYVPTTLMSTGLRFFKWFLNPTIESDLYGDRPFIYGLALNSFSKMGIADRPQAAFFE
;
A
#
# COMPACT_ATOMS: atom_id res chain seq x y z
N MET A 1 1.71 -4.86 32.34
CA MET A 1 1.11 -3.95 31.35
C MET A 1 1.30 -4.55 29.96
N PRO A 2 0.29 -4.59 29.08
CA PRO A 2 0.47 -5.09 27.72
C PRO A 2 1.43 -4.18 26.95
N VAL A 3 2.39 -4.78 26.24
CA VAL A 3 3.32 -4.04 25.38
C VAL A 3 2.53 -3.43 24.23
N LYS A 4 2.36 -2.11 24.22
CA LYS A 4 1.73 -1.40 23.10
C LYS A 4 2.72 -1.35 21.94
N LYS A 5 2.51 -2.20 20.92
CA LYS A 5 3.29 -2.14 19.68
C LYS A 5 2.76 -1.01 18.79
N ARG A 6 3.65 -0.17 18.29
CA ARG A 6 3.35 0.94 17.38
C ARG A 6 3.81 0.61 15.97
N LEU A 7 3.08 1.09 14.96
CA LEU A 7 3.38 0.78 13.56
C LEU A 7 4.40 1.75 12.96
N LEU A 8 5.28 1.23 12.11
CA LEU A 8 6.13 2.00 11.20
C LEU A 8 5.78 1.55 9.79
N ILE A 9 5.46 2.50 8.91
CA ILE A 9 5.11 2.24 7.51
C ILE A 9 6.18 2.92 6.68
N GLN A 10 6.80 2.16 5.78
CA GLN A 10 7.82 2.67 4.89
C GLN A 10 7.61 2.14 3.48
N ALA A 11 8.06 2.91 2.49
CA ALA A 11 8.10 2.53 1.10
C ALA A 11 9.51 2.78 0.56
N GLY A 12 10.00 1.87 -0.30
CA GLY A 12 11.32 1.94 -0.89
C GLY A 12 11.47 0.90 -1.99
N SER A 13 12.50 1.09 -2.81
CA SER A 13 12.96 0.07 -3.75
C SER A 13 13.90 -0.90 -3.02
N ILE A 14 14.09 -2.10 -3.56
CA ILE A 14 15.07 -3.06 -3.02
C ILE A 14 16.50 -2.47 -3.00
N ASN A 15 16.77 -1.50 -3.89
CA ASN A 15 18.06 -0.84 -4.04
C ASN A 15 18.18 0.48 -3.27
N ASP A 16 17.09 1.00 -2.70
CA ASP A 16 17.04 2.33 -2.08
C ASP A 16 16.70 2.28 -0.60
N GLN A 17 17.01 3.37 0.11
CA GLN A 17 16.62 3.53 1.51
C GLN A 17 15.10 3.68 1.63
N ASN A 18 14.50 2.88 2.51
CA ASN A 18 13.10 2.97 2.88
C ASN A 18 12.75 4.36 3.47
N LYS A 19 11.79 5.04 2.86
CA LYS A 19 11.25 6.33 3.31
C LYS A 19 10.03 6.11 4.20
N THR A 20 9.91 6.86 5.30
CA THR A 20 8.70 6.85 6.14
C THR A 20 7.52 7.38 5.34
N VAL A 21 6.41 6.64 5.32
CA VAL A 21 5.17 7.07 4.65
C VAL A 21 4.30 7.80 5.67
N PRO A 22 3.95 9.09 5.44
CA PRO A 22 3.01 9.81 6.29
C PRO A 22 1.64 9.15 6.18
N VAL A 23 1.06 8.76 7.32
CA VAL A 23 -0.21 8.04 7.36
C VAL A 23 -1.36 9.01 7.54
N ASN A 24 -2.47 8.76 6.85
CA ASN A 24 -3.71 9.52 6.93
C ASN A 24 -3.64 10.97 6.40
N THR A 25 -2.54 11.41 5.80
CA THR A 25 -2.39 12.82 5.36
C THR A 25 -2.83 13.10 3.92
N GLY A 26 -3.10 12.06 3.13
CA GLY A 26 -3.30 12.17 1.68
C GLY A 26 -2.02 12.40 0.86
N ASN A 27 -0.92 12.75 1.51
CA ASN A 27 0.37 12.95 0.84
C ASN A 27 0.91 11.62 0.31
N PHE A 28 1.46 11.68 -0.90
CA PHE A 28 2.13 10.55 -1.53
C PHE A 28 3.64 10.60 -1.28
N VAL A 29 4.24 9.43 -1.09
CA VAL A 29 5.69 9.26 -1.08
C VAL A 29 6.12 8.56 -2.36
N ASP A 30 6.99 9.23 -3.10
CA ASP A 30 7.54 8.71 -4.35
C ASP A 30 8.76 7.80 -4.10
N VAL A 31 8.71 6.66 -4.76
CA VAL A 31 9.77 5.65 -4.86
C VAL A 31 10.11 5.50 -6.33
N THR A 32 11.32 5.92 -6.69
CA THR A 32 11.83 5.80 -8.05
C THR A 32 12.52 4.45 -8.23
N THR A 33 12.31 3.82 -9.37
CA THR A 33 12.91 2.52 -9.73
C THR A 33 13.32 2.55 -11.20
N ASP A 34 14.05 1.52 -11.63
CA ASP A 34 14.38 1.32 -13.04
C ASP A 34 13.16 1.12 -13.94
N LEU A 35 12.00 0.75 -13.38
CA LEU A 35 10.74 0.57 -14.12
C LEU A 35 9.89 1.83 -14.18
N GLY A 36 10.19 2.86 -13.38
CA GLY A 36 9.39 4.06 -13.25
C GLY A 36 9.19 4.52 -11.80
N VAL A 37 8.19 5.38 -11.60
CA VAL A 37 7.88 6.00 -10.30
C VAL A 37 6.65 5.35 -9.69
N PHE A 38 6.79 4.91 -8.44
CA PHE A 38 5.71 4.45 -7.60
C PHE A 38 5.40 5.49 -6.54
N SER A 39 4.16 5.99 -6.49
CA SER A 39 3.71 6.91 -5.44
C SER A 39 2.80 6.16 -4.49
N VAL A 40 3.13 6.17 -3.20
CA VAL A 40 2.40 5.43 -2.16
C VAL A 40 1.74 6.39 -1.17
N SER A 41 0.46 6.16 -0.86
CA SER A 41 -0.26 6.83 0.23
C SER A 41 -1.02 5.80 1.06
N VAL A 42 -1.08 5.98 2.39
CA VAL A 42 -1.58 4.98 3.33
C VAL A 42 -2.56 5.60 4.32
N TYR A 43 -3.68 4.89 4.52
CA TYR A 43 -4.74 5.25 5.46
C TYR A 43 -4.96 4.09 6.42
N ILE A 44 -4.96 4.38 7.73
CA ILE A 44 -5.18 3.40 8.79
C ILE A 44 -6.07 4.04 9.84
N ARG A 45 -7.20 3.40 10.15
CA ARG A 45 -8.10 3.86 11.20
C ARG A 45 -7.46 3.71 12.57
N ASN A 46 -7.56 4.73 13.43
CA ASN A 46 -6.96 4.76 14.77
C ASN A 46 -5.45 4.48 14.75
N PHE A 47 -4.74 5.09 13.82
CA PHE A 47 -3.31 4.86 13.63
C PHE A 47 -2.49 5.33 14.84
N ASP A 48 -1.77 4.43 15.50
CA ASP A 48 -0.77 4.77 16.53
C ASP A 48 0.63 4.45 15.98
N GLY A 49 1.25 5.48 15.42
CA GLY A 49 2.56 5.40 14.78
C GLY A 49 3.72 5.35 15.77
N SER A 50 4.87 4.85 15.30
CA SER A 50 6.15 4.94 16.01
C SER A 50 6.61 6.40 16.18
N SER A 51 7.71 6.63 16.91
CA SER A 51 8.31 7.97 17.05
C SER A 51 8.63 8.64 15.72
N LYS A 52 8.94 7.86 14.67
CA LYS A 52 9.25 8.36 13.33
C LYS A 52 8.05 8.95 12.58
N HIS A 53 6.82 8.74 13.07
CA HIS A 53 5.59 9.23 12.43
C HIS A 53 5.02 10.49 13.10
N ARG A 54 5.65 10.96 14.18
CA ARG A 54 5.09 12.00 15.04
C ARG A 54 4.79 13.31 14.28
N GLU A 55 5.73 13.76 13.47
CA GLU A 55 5.68 15.09 12.85
C GLU A 55 4.92 15.12 11.51
N ASN A 56 4.51 13.97 10.97
CA ASN A 56 4.04 13.89 9.58
C ASN A 56 2.81 13.01 9.36
N SER A 57 2.20 12.47 10.41
CA SER A 57 1.06 11.56 10.29
C SER A 57 -0.10 12.03 11.17
N LEU A 58 -1.31 11.64 10.79
CA LEU A 58 -2.55 11.89 11.54
C LEU A 58 -3.07 10.59 12.16
N TYR A 59 -3.80 10.69 13.27
CA TYR A 59 -4.46 9.53 13.90
C TYR A 59 -5.54 8.94 12.98
N ASN A 60 -6.36 9.79 12.36
CA ASN A 60 -7.34 9.50 11.32
C ASN A 60 -7.26 10.57 10.22
N ALA A 61 -7.72 10.28 9.01
CA ALA A 61 -7.49 11.21 7.88
C ALA A 61 -8.35 12.47 7.85
N LEU A 62 -9.29 12.61 8.78
CA LEU A 62 -10.05 13.83 8.97
C LEU A 62 -9.55 14.64 10.18
N ASP A 63 -8.50 14.17 10.85
CA ASP A 63 -7.98 14.89 12.00
C ASP A 63 -7.17 16.10 11.53
N GLU A 64 -7.36 17.24 12.20
CA GLU A 64 -6.62 18.47 11.91
C GLU A 64 -5.28 18.52 12.67
N THR A 65 -5.02 17.55 13.55
CA THR A 65 -3.85 17.53 14.43
C THR A 65 -3.01 16.28 14.16
N THR A 66 -1.72 16.47 13.94
CA THR A 66 -0.73 15.40 13.77
C THR A 66 -0.43 14.67 15.07
N LEU A 67 0.27 13.54 14.96
CA LEU A 67 0.66 12.71 16.09
C LEU A 67 1.56 13.43 17.13
N ASP A 68 2.19 14.54 16.78
CA ASP A 68 3.00 15.37 17.70
C ASP A 68 2.21 16.52 18.36
N GLY A 69 0.96 16.74 17.97
CA GLY A 69 0.12 17.81 18.49
C GLY A 69 0.13 19.11 17.67
N THR A 70 0.80 19.14 16.52
CA THR A 70 0.77 20.31 15.62
C THR A 70 -0.51 20.34 14.78
N THR A 71 -1.13 21.53 14.67
CA THR A 71 -2.32 21.74 13.84
C THR A 71 -1.90 21.86 12.38
N THR A 72 -2.52 21.09 11.51
CA THR A 72 -2.29 21.15 10.07
C THR A 72 -3.27 22.15 9.45
N THR A 73 -2.74 23.14 8.72
CA THR A 73 -3.52 23.99 7.82
C THR A 73 -3.73 23.22 6.51
N GLN A 74 -4.45 22.10 6.55
CA GLN A 74 -4.99 21.56 5.31
C GLN A 74 -6.22 22.38 5.00
N GLU A 75 -6.15 23.21 3.96
CA GLU A 75 -7.37 23.67 3.29
C GLU A 75 -8.10 22.40 2.88
N SER A 76 -9.21 22.11 3.58
CA SER A 76 -10.17 21.13 3.15
C SER A 76 -10.53 21.48 1.70
N GLU A 77 -9.98 20.77 0.73
CA GLU A 77 -10.51 20.81 -0.63
C GLU A 77 -11.96 20.36 -0.53
N SER A 78 -12.82 21.36 -0.61
CA SER A 78 -14.26 21.30 -0.41
C SER A 78 -14.96 20.40 -1.43
N GLU A 79 -16.14 19.94 -1.01
CA GLU A 79 -17.31 19.68 -1.88
C GLU A 79 -17.23 18.53 -2.87
N GLY A 80 -17.35 17.30 -2.35
CA GLY A 80 -17.69 16.14 -3.19
C GLY A 80 -17.50 14.82 -2.46
N GLN A 81 -18.54 14.39 -1.73
CA GLN A 81 -18.57 13.18 -0.89
C GLN A 81 -17.66 13.25 0.35
N VAL A 82 -18.27 13.56 1.50
CA VAL A 82 -17.71 13.24 2.81
C VAL A 82 -17.44 11.72 2.81
N GLN A 83 -16.18 11.29 2.72
CA GLN A 83 -15.81 9.92 3.04
C GLN A 83 -16.03 9.73 4.53
N THR A 84 -17.26 9.39 4.91
CA THR A 84 -17.70 9.28 6.31
C THR A 84 -17.01 8.15 7.04
N GLU A 85 -16.49 7.14 6.33
CA GLU A 85 -15.68 6.07 6.92
C GLU A 85 -14.51 5.67 6.01
N LEU A 86 -13.29 5.96 6.45
CA LEU A 86 -12.09 5.39 5.84
C LEU A 86 -12.01 3.90 6.24
N PRO A 87 -11.57 3.01 5.34
CA PRO A 87 -11.40 1.60 5.65
C PRO A 87 -10.34 1.40 6.74
N ASN A 88 -10.39 0.27 7.44
CA ASN A 88 -9.40 -0.10 8.48
C ASN A 88 -7.95 0.07 8.02
N LEU A 89 -7.67 -0.34 6.78
CA LEU A 89 -6.42 -0.16 6.08
C LEU A 89 -6.75 0.10 4.59
N ARG A 90 -6.13 1.12 4.01
CA ARG A 90 -6.10 1.35 2.57
C ARG A 90 -4.71 1.81 2.16
N ILE A 91 -4.20 1.20 1.11
CA ILE A 91 -2.93 1.54 0.49
C ILE A 91 -3.25 1.94 -0.94
N LEU A 92 -2.95 3.20 -1.29
CA LEU A 92 -3.06 3.71 -2.64
C LEU A 92 -1.68 3.68 -3.28
N ILE A 93 -1.58 3.07 -4.44
CA ILE A 93 -0.35 2.97 -5.22
C ILE A 93 -0.65 3.53 -6.61
N LYS A 94 0.12 4.54 -7.01
CA LYS A 94 0.18 5.01 -8.40
C LYS A 94 1.48 4.50 -9.00
N PHE A 95 1.41 3.99 -10.22
CA PHE A 95 2.59 3.57 -10.96
C PHE A 95 2.64 4.31 -12.30
N GLN A 96 3.74 5.02 -12.52
CA GLN A 96 4.05 5.68 -13.78
C GLN A 96 5.30 5.03 -14.39
N PRO A 97 5.13 4.18 -15.43
CA PRO A 97 6.26 3.53 -16.07
C PRO A 97 7.12 4.54 -16.85
N ASN A 98 8.44 4.32 -16.88
CA ASN A 98 9.38 5.16 -17.66
C ASN A 98 9.51 4.73 -19.14
N ALA A 99 9.04 3.54 -19.48
CA ALA A 99 9.06 2.96 -20.82
C ALA A 99 7.87 2.00 -21.01
N ASP A 100 7.59 1.60 -22.24
CA ASP A 100 6.56 0.61 -22.52
C ASP A 100 6.91 -0.75 -21.90
N ILE A 101 5.98 -1.30 -21.12
CA ILE A 101 6.13 -2.61 -20.48
C ILE A 101 5.07 -3.55 -21.05
N LYS A 102 5.50 -4.69 -21.58
CA LYS A 102 4.56 -5.75 -21.97
C LYS A 102 3.78 -6.21 -20.75
N GLY A 103 2.45 -6.23 -20.83
CA GLY A 103 1.60 -6.66 -19.71
C GLY A 103 1.91 -8.07 -19.19
N SER A 104 2.41 -8.95 -20.05
CA SER A 104 2.88 -10.30 -19.68
C SER A 104 4.14 -10.33 -18.82
N ASN A 105 4.87 -9.21 -18.75
CA ASN A 105 6.14 -9.09 -18.04
C ASN A 105 6.00 -8.24 -16.77
N LEU A 106 4.83 -7.66 -16.51
CA LEU A 106 4.57 -6.84 -15.33
C LEU A 106 3.86 -7.69 -14.28
N PHE A 107 4.55 -7.98 -13.18
CA PHE A 107 4.04 -8.73 -12.05
C PHE A 107 3.80 -7.80 -10.86
N PHE A 108 2.74 -8.06 -10.10
CA PHE A 108 2.40 -7.30 -8.91
C PHE A 108 1.93 -8.23 -7.80
N GLY A 109 2.25 -7.88 -6.55
CA GLY A 109 1.88 -8.68 -5.40
C GLY A 109 2.70 -8.39 -4.16
N ASN A 110 2.63 -9.30 -3.20
CA ASN A 110 3.21 -9.13 -1.87
C ASN A 110 4.39 -10.08 -1.66
N GLU A 111 5.38 -9.59 -0.93
CA GLU A 111 6.48 -10.39 -0.39
C GLU A 111 6.61 -10.18 1.11
N CYS A 112 7.10 -11.20 1.80
CA CYS A 112 7.40 -11.18 3.22
C CYS A 112 8.91 -11.37 3.42
N SER A 113 9.50 -10.55 4.27
CA SER A 113 10.92 -10.65 4.62
C SER A 113 11.23 -11.77 5.61
N VAL A 114 10.20 -12.37 6.20
CA VAL A 114 10.29 -13.45 7.20
C VAL A 114 9.31 -14.58 6.88
N PRO A 115 9.58 -15.82 7.31
CA PRO A 115 8.67 -16.94 7.10
C PRO A 115 7.33 -16.71 7.82
N VAL A 116 6.23 -17.08 7.16
CA VAL A 116 4.87 -17.01 7.76
C VAL A 116 4.36 -18.37 8.27
N LYS A 117 5.09 -19.45 7.97
CA LYS A 117 4.72 -20.85 8.30
C LYS A 117 4.51 -21.12 9.79
N GLU A 118 5.11 -20.32 10.65
CA GLU A 118 4.94 -20.42 12.12
C GLU A 118 3.63 -19.78 12.61
N TYR A 119 3.06 -18.87 11.83
CA TYR A 119 1.87 -18.10 12.19
C TYR A 119 0.61 -18.55 11.46
N VAL A 120 0.75 -19.24 10.33
CA VAL A 120 -0.37 -19.69 9.50
C VAL A 120 -0.36 -21.21 9.34
N PRO A 121 -1.45 -21.91 9.69
CA PRO A 121 -1.52 -23.37 9.51
C PRO A 121 -1.27 -23.79 8.06
N THR A 122 -0.38 -24.78 7.88
CA THR A 122 0.06 -25.23 6.56
C THR A 122 -1.09 -25.69 5.67
N THR A 123 -2.07 -26.40 6.23
CA THR A 123 -3.27 -26.89 5.52
C THR A 123 -4.18 -25.77 5.02
N LEU A 124 -4.26 -24.65 5.75
CA LEU A 124 -5.07 -23.50 5.38
C LEU A 124 -4.46 -22.77 4.16
N MET A 125 -3.13 -22.62 4.14
CA MET A 125 -2.43 -21.96 3.03
C MET A 125 -2.39 -22.80 1.74
N SER A 126 -2.05 -24.09 1.81
CA SER A 126 -1.97 -24.93 0.59
C SER A 126 -3.34 -25.10 -0.06
N THR A 127 -4.37 -25.32 0.76
CA THR A 127 -5.74 -25.51 0.29
C THR A 127 -6.30 -24.19 -0.24
N GLY A 128 -6.14 -23.11 0.53
CA GLY A 128 -6.58 -21.76 0.14
C GLY A 128 -5.95 -21.29 -1.17
N LEU A 129 -4.63 -21.44 -1.32
CA LEU A 129 -3.92 -21.06 -2.56
C LEU A 129 -4.38 -21.90 -3.75
N ARG A 130 -4.61 -23.21 -3.56
CA ARG A 130 -5.11 -24.08 -4.63
C ARG A 130 -6.51 -23.68 -5.07
N PHE A 131 -7.41 -23.38 -4.13
CA PHE A 131 -8.74 -22.86 -4.44
C PHE A 131 -8.67 -21.50 -5.13
N PHE A 132 -7.81 -20.59 -4.66
CA PHE A 132 -7.64 -19.26 -5.25
C PHE A 132 -7.15 -19.33 -6.71
N LYS A 133 -6.10 -20.13 -6.97
CA LYS A 133 -5.59 -20.34 -8.34
C LYS A 133 -6.65 -20.95 -9.25
N TRP A 134 -7.43 -21.91 -8.73
CA TRP A 134 -8.43 -22.63 -9.53
C TRP A 134 -9.65 -21.77 -9.86
N PHE A 135 -10.17 -20.98 -8.91
CA PHE A 135 -11.43 -20.25 -9.09
C PHE A 135 -11.28 -18.76 -9.43
N LEU A 136 -10.20 -18.10 -9.03
CA LEU A 136 -10.09 -16.64 -9.11
C LEU A 136 -9.08 -16.18 -10.15
N ASN A 137 -7.84 -16.67 -10.06
CA ASN A 137 -6.78 -16.20 -10.94
C ASN A 137 -5.70 -17.27 -11.16
N PRO A 138 -5.66 -17.91 -12.33
CA PRO A 138 -4.67 -18.94 -12.62
C PRO A 138 -3.25 -18.37 -12.84
N THR A 139 -3.12 -17.04 -13.00
CA THR A 139 -1.82 -16.39 -13.23
C THR A 139 -1.03 -16.12 -11.95
N ILE A 140 -1.61 -16.45 -10.79
CA ILE A 140 -0.92 -16.26 -9.52
C ILE A 140 0.19 -17.28 -9.36
N GLU A 141 1.36 -16.78 -8.99
CA GLU A 141 2.50 -17.56 -8.54
C GLU A 141 2.84 -17.22 -7.10
N SER A 142 3.24 -18.24 -6.35
CA SER A 142 3.47 -18.08 -4.92
C SER A 142 4.34 -19.18 -4.36
N ASP A 143 5.26 -18.80 -3.47
CA ASP A 143 5.87 -19.68 -2.49
C ASP A 143 5.47 -19.17 -1.10
N LEU A 144 4.57 -19.89 -0.41
CA LEU A 144 4.10 -19.50 0.93
C LEU A 144 4.96 -20.11 2.05
N TYR A 145 5.80 -21.08 1.73
CA TYR A 145 6.53 -21.88 2.73
C TYR A 145 8.03 -21.57 2.77
N GLY A 146 8.54 -20.90 1.73
CA GLY A 146 9.89 -20.38 1.69
C GLY A 146 10.20 -19.44 2.84
N ASP A 147 11.49 -19.19 3.06
CA ASP A 147 11.92 -18.30 4.14
C ASP A 147 11.59 -16.83 3.86
N ARG A 148 11.28 -16.50 2.60
CA ARG A 148 10.71 -15.23 2.15
C ARG A 148 9.46 -15.50 1.31
N PRO A 149 8.30 -15.69 1.96
CA PRO A 149 7.08 -15.99 1.26
C PRO A 149 6.67 -14.88 0.29
N PHE A 150 6.12 -15.25 -0.86
CA PHE A 150 5.59 -14.29 -1.83
C PHE A 150 4.33 -14.78 -2.51
N ILE A 151 3.54 -13.84 -3.01
CA ILE A 151 2.39 -14.06 -3.89
C ILE A 151 2.42 -12.96 -4.94
N TYR A 152 2.61 -13.31 -6.20
CA TYR A 152 2.56 -12.40 -7.34
C TYR A 152 1.52 -12.89 -8.36
N GLY A 153 1.00 -11.98 -9.16
CA GLY A 153 0.26 -12.29 -10.38
C GLY A 153 0.56 -11.27 -11.45
N LEU A 154 -0.01 -11.44 -12.65
CA LEU A 154 0.07 -10.41 -13.68
C LEU A 154 -0.57 -9.12 -13.15
N ALA A 155 0.16 -8.00 -13.22
CA ALA A 155 -0.23 -6.75 -12.60
C ALA A 155 -1.56 -6.21 -13.12
N LEU A 156 -1.85 -6.42 -14.41
CA LEU A 156 -3.12 -6.02 -15.03
C LEU A 156 -4.34 -6.69 -14.40
N ASN A 157 -4.17 -7.86 -13.77
CA ASN A 157 -5.24 -8.54 -13.03
C ASN A 157 -5.50 -7.91 -11.64
N SER A 158 -4.60 -7.05 -11.17
CA SER A 158 -4.65 -6.43 -9.85
C SER A 158 -4.97 -4.93 -9.90
N PHE A 159 -4.86 -4.29 -11.06
CA PHE A 159 -5.10 -2.85 -11.20
C PHE A 159 -6.59 -2.55 -11.28
N SER A 160 -7.08 -1.71 -10.36
CA SER A 160 -8.50 -1.32 -10.33
C SER A 160 -8.84 -0.22 -11.34
N LYS A 161 -7.88 0.63 -11.69
CA LYS A 161 -8.02 1.70 -12.69
C LYS A 161 -6.73 1.82 -13.49
N MET A 162 -6.86 2.13 -14.77
CA MET A 162 -5.76 2.48 -15.67
C MET A 162 -6.18 3.68 -16.51
N GLY A 163 -5.23 4.53 -16.89
CA GLY A 163 -5.52 5.67 -17.75
C GLY A 163 -4.26 6.19 -18.44
N ILE A 164 -4.47 7.14 -19.34
CA ILE A 164 -3.43 7.77 -20.14
C ILE A 164 -3.06 9.11 -19.49
N ALA A 165 -1.77 9.46 -19.51
CA ALA A 165 -1.22 10.65 -18.85
C ALA A 165 -1.85 11.99 -19.29
N ASP A 166 -2.53 12.04 -20.43
CA ASP A 166 -3.09 13.26 -21.01
C ASP A 166 -4.36 13.78 -20.30
N ARG A 167 -4.85 13.07 -19.27
CA ARG A 167 -5.92 13.60 -18.40
C ARG A 167 -5.33 14.22 -17.12
N PRO A 168 -5.77 15.42 -16.71
CA PRO A 168 -5.39 16.02 -15.45
C PRO A 168 -5.59 15.07 -14.26
N GLN A 169 -4.60 15.00 -13.38
CA GLN A 169 -4.53 14.07 -12.24
C GLN A 169 -5.74 14.13 -11.29
N ALA A 170 -6.44 15.25 -11.24
CA ALA A 170 -7.66 15.45 -10.44
C ALA A 170 -8.82 14.51 -10.85
N ALA A 171 -8.89 14.07 -12.11
CA ALA A 171 -10.00 13.25 -12.62
C ALA A 171 -9.86 11.74 -12.35
N PHE A 172 -8.79 11.28 -11.70
CA PHE A 172 -8.58 9.84 -11.42
C PHE A 172 -9.30 9.35 -10.14
N PHE A 173 -9.73 10.28 -9.29
CA PHE A 173 -10.28 9.99 -7.96
C PHE A 173 -11.79 10.21 -7.83
N GLU A 174 -12.46 10.66 -8.89
CA GLU A 174 -13.91 10.44 -9.10
C GLU A 174 -14.21 8.99 -9.51
#